data_AF-A0A7L1XP04-F1
#
_entry.id   AF-A0A7L1XP04-F1
#
_cell.length_a   1.000
_cell.length_b   1.000
_cell.length_c   1.000
_cell.angle_alpha   90.00
_cell.angle_beta   90.00
_cell.angle_gamma   90.00
#
_symmetry.space_group_name_H-M   'P 1'
#
loop_
_entity.id
_entity.type
_entity.pdbx_description
1 polymer ?
#
loop_
_entity_poly.entity_id
_entity_poly.type
_entity_poly.pdbx_seq_one_letter_code
_entity_poly.pdbx_strand_id
1 'polypeptide(L)'
;QWGQPSCAPPRDSLLLEAGFLGVLVAPLHLLKWKSTAWRPHDGVTFWLVRWLLFRLMFASGVVKLTSRCPTWWGLTALTYHYETQCIPTPAAWFAHQLPVWFQKLSVVATYVIEIAVPLLFFAPIRRLRLFAFYSQVLLQVLIILTGNYNFFNMLTIVLAFSLLDEEHVGRWLGRGRRRQTSTWPPSLRSFLSTLLELTTYSLLLYWSAQSFGLEINWEKKLLDSKVAFTYHEFSTWLQSVTLPLVGLAFLSLAGEVLLALYRCLCIRGCFWKLWATLQWAIFTTATVGMFAVSLVPFTYIDHESNAKLWPGIRQMFRAVERFQVVNSYGLFRRMTGVGGRPEVVLEGSYDKQSWTEIEFMYKPGNVSVAPAVVAPHQPRLDWQMWFAALDQHTNSPWFTSF
;
A
#
# COMPACT_ATOMS: atom_id res chain seq x y z
N GLN A 1 -5.01 -3.83 -24.55
CA GLN A 1 -5.18 -5.20 -24.03
C GLN A 1 -4.22 -5.36 -22.86
N TRP A 2 -4.71 -5.18 -21.64
CA TRP A 2 -3.94 -5.44 -20.41
C TRP A 2 -4.63 -6.58 -19.69
N GLY A 3 -4.37 -7.81 -20.15
CA GLY A 3 -4.78 -8.99 -19.44
C GLY A 3 -3.98 -9.07 -18.16
N GLN A 4 -4.61 -8.80 -17.02
CA GLN A 4 -4.27 -9.62 -15.86
C GLN A 4 -4.77 -11.02 -16.20
N PRO A 5 -3.91 -12.05 -16.22
CA PRO A 5 -4.43 -13.41 -16.17
C PRO A 5 -5.19 -13.51 -14.85
N SER A 6 -6.48 -13.75 -14.98
CA SER A 6 -7.34 -14.29 -13.94
C SER A 6 -6.57 -15.30 -13.09
N CYS A 7 -6.53 -15.10 -11.78
CA CYS A 7 -6.61 -16.20 -10.79
C CYS A 7 -6.55 -15.72 -9.32
N ALA A 8 -6.01 -14.54 -9.00
CA ALA A 8 -5.95 -14.09 -7.60
C ALA A 8 -6.33 -12.60 -7.44
N PRO A 9 -7.30 -12.25 -6.59
CA PRO A 9 -7.57 -10.86 -6.24
C PRO A 9 -6.33 -10.23 -5.59
N PRO A 10 -6.09 -8.90 -5.72
CA PRO A 10 -4.89 -8.22 -5.21
C PRO A 10 -4.55 -8.49 -3.74
N ARG A 11 -5.56 -8.85 -2.94
CA ARG A 11 -5.43 -9.21 -1.52
C ARG A 11 -4.68 -10.52 -1.32
N ASP A 12 -4.96 -11.51 -2.16
CA ASP A 12 -4.35 -12.85 -2.05
C ASP A 12 -2.88 -12.79 -2.48
N SER A 13 -2.58 -12.01 -3.53
CA SER A 13 -1.19 -11.71 -3.94
C SER A 13 -0.41 -11.00 -2.84
N LEU A 14 -1.01 -10.00 -2.17
CA LEU A 14 -0.35 -9.33 -1.04
C LEU A 14 -0.12 -10.29 0.13
N LEU A 15 -1.09 -11.15 0.45
CA LEU A 15 -0.98 -12.12 1.53
C LEU A 15 0.13 -13.14 1.27
N LEU A 16 0.25 -13.64 0.04
CA LEU A 16 1.31 -14.57 -0.35
C LEU A 16 2.70 -13.93 -0.23
N GLU A 17 2.87 -12.72 -0.77
CA GLU A 17 4.14 -12.00 -0.71
C GLU A 17 4.50 -11.60 0.74
N ALA A 18 3.55 -11.07 1.51
CA ALA A 18 3.75 -10.74 2.91
C ALA A 18 4.02 -11.99 3.77
N GLY A 19 3.33 -13.11 3.50
CA GLY A 19 3.55 -14.39 4.16
C GLY A 19 4.94 -14.96 3.91
N PHE A 20 5.42 -14.89 2.65
CA PHE A 20 6.78 -15.26 2.30
C PHE A 20 7.82 -14.39 3.00
N LEU A 21 7.64 -13.07 3.01
CA LEU A 21 8.49 -12.15 3.78
C LEU A 21 8.45 -12.44 5.28
N GLY A 22 7.30 -12.88 5.80
CA GLY A 22 7.13 -13.33 7.18
C GLY A 22 8.10 -14.44 7.56
N VAL A 23 8.46 -15.34 6.65
CA VAL A 23 9.47 -16.40 6.89
C VAL A 23 10.86 -15.80 7.13
N LEU A 24 11.20 -14.72 6.42
CA LEU A 24 12.50 -14.04 6.57
C LEU A 24 12.56 -13.16 7.83
N VAL A 25 11.42 -12.57 8.23
CA VAL A 25 11.33 -11.69 9.41
C VAL A 25 11.15 -12.49 10.70
N ALA A 26 10.52 -13.67 10.63
CA ALA A 26 10.27 -14.48 11.81
C ALA A 26 11.59 -14.87 12.49
N PRO A 27 11.71 -14.73 13.82
CA PRO A 27 12.85 -15.27 14.53
C PRO A 27 12.80 -16.79 14.40
N LEU A 28 13.68 -17.36 13.58
CA LEU A 28 13.82 -18.82 13.45
C LEU A 28 14.31 -19.36 14.81
N HIS A 29 13.37 -19.78 15.66
CA HIS A 29 13.61 -20.51 16.91
C HIS A 29 13.69 -22.01 16.64
N LEU A 30 14.50 -22.42 15.65
CA LEU A 30 14.71 -23.84 15.34
C LEU A 30 15.35 -24.59 16.51
N LEU A 31 16.15 -23.89 17.33
CA LEU A 31 16.51 -24.33 18.67
C LEU A 31 15.77 -23.47 19.70
N LYS A 32 15.12 -24.11 20.69
CA LYS A 32 14.44 -23.50 21.84
C LYS A 32 15.42 -22.68 22.69
N TRP A 33 15.88 -21.54 22.20
CA TRP A 33 16.55 -20.52 22.99
C TRP A 33 15.65 -19.29 23.00
N LYS A 34 15.07 -19.03 24.18
CA LYS A 34 14.18 -17.91 24.48
C LYS A 34 14.97 -16.59 24.49
N SER A 35 15.57 -16.21 23.37
CA SER A 35 16.12 -14.87 23.22
C SER A 35 15.16 -14.05 22.36
N THR A 36 14.46 -13.13 23.01
CA THR A 36 13.68 -12.05 22.38
C THR A 36 14.57 -10.85 22.01
N ALA A 37 15.90 -11.04 22.01
CA ALA A 37 16.84 -9.99 21.68
C ALA A 37 16.86 -9.74 20.17
N TRP A 38 16.76 -8.47 19.81
CA TRP A 38 16.94 -7.96 18.46
C TRP A 38 18.24 -8.49 17.86
N ARG A 39 18.15 -9.18 16.72
CA ARG A 39 19.32 -9.71 16.04
C ARG A 39 19.92 -8.61 15.16
N PRO A 40 21.25 -8.61 14.95
CA PRO A 40 21.92 -7.61 14.13
C PRO A 40 21.38 -7.49 12.70
N HIS A 41 20.86 -8.57 12.13
CA HIS A 41 20.35 -8.65 10.75
C HIS A 41 18.87 -8.24 10.59
N ASP A 42 18.13 -8.04 11.69
CA ASP A 42 16.68 -7.75 11.63
C ASP A 42 16.40 -6.46 10.85
N GLY A 43 17.28 -5.46 10.91
CA GLY A 43 17.13 -4.23 10.13
C GLY A 43 17.02 -4.47 8.62
N VAL A 44 17.73 -5.48 8.09
CA VAL A 44 17.74 -5.80 6.66
C VAL A 44 16.44 -6.50 6.24
N THR A 45 15.91 -7.42 7.05
CA THR A 45 14.67 -8.13 6.75
C THR A 45 13.44 -7.23 6.93
N PHE A 46 13.42 -6.36 7.94
CA PHE A 46 12.37 -5.35 8.10
C PHE A 46 12.38 -4.30 6.98
N TRP A 47 13.54 -4.03 6.35
CA TRP A 47 13.61 -3.16 5.19
C TRP A 47 12.83 -3.73 3.99
N LEU A 48 12.81 -5.05 3.78
CA LEU A 48 11.98 -5.67 2.74
C LEU A 48 10.49 -5.43 2.95
N VAL A 49 10.02 -5.51 4.20
CA VAL A 49 8.63 -5.24 4.56
C VAL A 49 8.27 -3.78 4.24
N ARG A 50 9.19 -2.86 4.54
CA ARG A 50 9.06 -1.44 4.19
C ARG A 50 9.02 -1.23 2.67
N TRP A 51 9.86 -1.94 1.93
CA TRP A 51 9.88 -1.91 0.46
C TRP A 51 8.58 -2.47 -0.15
N LEU A 52 8.01 -3.54 0.43
CA LEU A 52 6.70 -4.05 0.03
C LEU A 52 5.60 -3.01 0.26
N LEU A 53 5.56 -2.40 1.45
CA LEU A 53 4.60 -1.33 1.76
C LEU A 53 4.74 -0.15 0.79
N PHE A 54 5.98 0.26 0.50
CA PHE A 54 6.25 1.31 -0.48
C PHE A 54 5.64 0.98 -1.84
N ARG A 55 5.96 -0.20 -2.40
CA ARG A 55 5.43 -0.64 -3.70
C ARG A 55 3.91 -0.69 -3.70
N LEU A 56 3.31 -1.21 -2.63
CA LEU A 56 1.87 -1.30 -2.49
C LEU A 56 1.20 0.08 -2.60
N MET A 57 1.63 1.03 -1.76
CA MET A 57 1.02 2.36 -1.67
C MET A 57 1.32 3.21 -2.92
N PHE A 58 2.58 3.22 -3.36
CA PHE A 58 2.99 4.00 -4.52
C PHE A 58 2.28 3.51 -5.79
N ALA A 59 2.27 2.19 -6.02
CA ALA A 59 1.60 1.64 -7.18
C ALA A 59 0.08 1.87 -7.11
N SER A 60 -0.55 1.73 -5.94
CA SER A 60 -2.00 1.98 -5.79
C SER A 60 -2.40 3.42 -6.11
N GLY A 61 -1.55 4.40 -5.81
CA GLY A 61 -1.78 5.80 -6.18
C GLY A 61 -1.54 6.07 -7.66
N VAL A 62 -0.40 5.63 -8.19
CA VAL A 62 -0.02 5.91 -9.58
C VAL A 62 -0.99 5.27 -10.57
N VAL A 63 -1.48 4.04 -10.33
CA VAL A 63 -2.40 3.40 -11.26
C VAL A 63 -3.71 4.16 -11.46
N LYS A 64 -4.16 4.91 -10.44
CA LYS A 64 -5.37 5.73 -10.52
C LYS A 64 -5.23 6.83 -11.57
N LEU A 65 -4.07 7.47 -11.65
CA LEU A 65 -3.78 8.50 -12.66
C LEU A 65 -3.45 7.88 -14.03
N THR A 66 -2.67 6.78 -14.08
CA THR A 66 -2.35 6.11 -15.36
C THR A 66 -3.57 5.44 -16.02
N SER A 67 -4.64 5.20 -15.27
CA SER A 67 -5.90 4.63 -15.78
C SER A 67 -6.63 5.51 -16.78
N ARG A 68 -6.33 6.83 -16.79
CA ARG A 68 -7.09 7.88 -17.50
C ARG A 68 -8.58 7.92 -17.14
N CYS A 69 -8.95 7.48 -15.94
CA CYS A 69 -10.33 7.50 -15.49
C CYS A 69 -10.78 8.96 -15.23
N PRO A 70 -11.87 9.42 -15.86
CA PRO A 70 -12.33 10.81 -15.72
C PRO A 70 -12.65 11.22 -14.28
N THR A 71 -13.14 10.30 -13.44
CA THR A 71 -13.49 10.61 -12.04
C THR A 71 -12.26 10.79 -11.15
N TRP A 72 -11.19 10.02 -11.40
CA TRP A 72 -9.91 10.21 -10.72
C TRP A 72 -9.25 11.54 -11.12
N TRP A 73 -9.22 11.85 -12.42
CA TRP A 73 -8.70 13.13 -12.94
C TRP A 73 -9.59 14.33 -12.58
N GLY A 74 -10.90 14.13 -12.44
CA GLY A 74 -11.86 15.14 -12.00
C GLY A 74 -11.96 15.33 -10.49
N LEU A 75 -11.19 14.56 -9.70
CA LEU A 75 -11.24 14.53 -8.24
C LEU A 75 -12.62 14.15 -7.65
N THR A 76 -13.48 13.49 -8.43
CA THR A 76 -14.81 13.06 -8.01
C THR A 76 -14.90 11.56 -7.70
N ALA A 77 -13.80 10.81 -7.78
CA ALA A 77 -13.83 9.36 -7.56
C ALA A 77 -14.50 8.94 -6.24
N LEU A 78 -14.25 9.67 -5.14
CA LEU A 78 -14.86 9.37 -3.84
C LEU A 78 -16.37 9.65 -3.76
N THR A 79 -16.95 10.44 -4.66
CA THR A 79 -18.41 10.61 -4.70
C THR A 79 -19.09 9.31 -5.10
N TYR A 80 -18.46 8.51 -5.96
CA TYR A 80 -18.96 7.20 -6.38
C TYR A 80 -18.43 6.06 -5.50
N HIS A 81 -17.27 6.25 -4.86
CA HIS A 81 -16.59 5.18 -4.14
C HIS A 81 -17.44 4.51 -3.06
N TYR A 82 -18.08 5.29 -2.21
CA TYR A 82 -18.83 4.76 -1.08
C TYR A 82 -20.08 3.96 -1.49
N GLU A 83 -20.71 4.31 -2.62
CA GLU A 83 -21.92 3.62 -3.10
C GLU A 83 -21.60 2.36 -3.93
N THR A 84 -20.51 2.38 -4.71
CA THR A 84 -20.20 1.27 -5.64
C THR A 84 -19.25 0.23 -5.07
N GLN A 85 -18.79 0.41 -3.83
CA GLN A 85 -18.09 -0.58 -3.04
C GLN A 85 -18.84 -1.92 -2.96
N CYS A 86 -18.11 -3.04 -2.97
CA CYS A 86 -18.72 -4.38 -2.89
C CYS A 86 -19.60 -4.54 -1.65
N ILE A 87 -19.02 -4.30 -0.46
CA ILE A 87 -19.69 -4.42 0.84
C ILE A 87 -19.41 -3.10 1.60
N PRO A 88 -20.20 -2.04 1.36
CA PRO A 88 -20.11 -0.81 2.11
C PRO A 88 -20.58 -1.05 3.55
N THR A 89 -20.05 -0.27 4.49
CA THR A 89 -20.55 -0.24 5.88
C THR A 89 -21.61 0.86 6.03
N PRO A 90 -22.33 0.94 7.17
CA PRO A 90 -23.19 2.09 7.46
C PRO A 90 -22.46 3.44 7.37
N ALA A 91 -21.18 3.49 7.73
CA ALA A 91 -20.40 4.72 7.65
C ALA A 91 -20.15 5.19 6.22
N ALA A 92 -20.16 4.28 5.23
CA ALA A 92 -20.07 4.64 3.82
C ALA A 92 -21.24 5.54 3.41
N TRP A 93 -22.45 5.26 3.91
CA TRP A 93 -23.62 6.08 3.61
C TRP A 93 -23.44 7.51 4.12
N PHE A 94 -23.02 7.68 5.38
CA PHE A 94 -22.73 9.00 5.94
C PHE A 94 -21.59 9.70 5.21
N ALA A 95 -20.53 8.96 4.85
CA ALA A 95 -19.42 9.49 4.09
C ALA A 95 -19.86 9.95 2.70
N HIS A 96 -20.75 9.23 2.03
CA HIS A 96 -21.30 9.59 0.72
C HIS A 96 -22.09 10.91 0.75
N GLN A 97 -22.81 11.18 1.84
CA GLN A 97 -23.58 12.43 2.01
C GLN A 97 -22.70 13.67 2.26
N LEU A 98 -21.39 13.51 2.45
CA LEU A 98 -20.50 14.65 2.66
C LEU A 98 -20.44 15.55 1.41
N PRO A 99 -20.31 16.88 1.58
CA PRO A 99 -20.27 17.82 0.47
C PRO A 99 -19.17 17.50 -0.56
N VAL A 100 -19.45 17.79 -1.83
CA VAL A 100 -18.54 17.48 -2.95
C VAL A 100 -17.14 18.09 -2.77
N TRP A 101 -17.02 19.30 -2.22
CA TRP A 101 -15.72 19.91 -1.96
C TRP A 101 -14.86 19.07 -1.00
N PHE A 102 -15.48 18.45 0.00
CA PHE A 102 -14.80 17.59 0.96
C PHE A 102 -14.36 16.27 0.30
N GLN A 103 -15.18 15.74 -0.60
CA GLN A 103 -14.84 14.54 -1.38
C GLN A 103 -13.65 14.80 -2.30
N LYS A 104 -13.64 15.94 -3.01
CA LYS A 104 -12.51 16.32 -3.85
C LYS A 104 -11.23 16.47 -3.03
N LEU A 105 -11.30 17.13 -1.88
CA LEU A 105 -10.17 17.24 -0.96
C LEU A 105 -9.70 15.87 -0.45
N SER A 106 -10.63 14.95 -0.19
CA SER A 106 -10.32 13.58 0.24
C SER A 106 -9.62 12.77 -0.87
N VAL A 107 -9.96 13.00 -2.13
CA VAL A 107 -9.22 12.43 -3.28
C VAL A 107 -7.80 12.99 -3.34
N VAL A 108 -7.62 14.30 -3.15
CA VAL A 108 -6.30 14.94 -3.07
C VAL A 108 -5.48 14.33 -1.93
N ALA A 109 -6.05 14.22 -0.72
CA ALA A 109 -5.40 13.60 0.42
C ALA A 109 -4.99 12.14 0.12
N THR A 110 -5.85 11.38 -0.56
CA THR A 110 -5.53 10.01 -1.01
C THR A 110 -4.30 10.00 -1.91
N TYR A 111 -4.22 10.89 -2.91
CA TYR A 111 -3.03 10.99 -3.77
C TYR A 111 -1.77 11.36 -3.01
N VAL A 112 -1.86 12.30 -2.07
CA VAL A 112 -0.70 12.69 -1.24
C VAL A 112 -0.23 11.51 -0.39
N ILE A 113 -1.14 10.79 0.27
CA ILE A 113 -0.82 9.65 1.14
C ILE A 113 -0.31 8.44 0.34
N GLU A 114 -0.79 8.23 -0.87
CA GLU A 114 -0.40 7.08 -1.70
C GLU A 114 0.81 7.35 -2.59
N ILE A 115 1.08 8.58 -3.03
CA ILE A 115 2.16 8.88 -3.99
C ILE A 115 3.32 9.60 -3.30
N ALA A 116 3.04 10.68 -2.57
CA ALA A 116 4.08 11.55 -2.01
C ALA A 116 4.63 11.03 -0.66
N VAL A 117 3.74 10.62 0.25
CA VAL A 117 4.10 10.14 1.59
C VAL A 117 4.97 8.87 1.57
N PRO A 118 4.81 7.89 0.66
CA PRO A 118 5.66 6.69 0.65
C PRO A 118 7.15 6.99 0.42
N LEU A 119 7.50 8.12 -0.21
CA LEU A 119 8.88 8.58 -0.33
C LEU A 119 9.54 8.79 1.04
N LEU A 120 8.75 9.17 2.04
CA LEU A 120 9.20 9.37 3.41
C LEU A 120 9.52 8.07 4.15
N PHE A 121 9.13 6.91 3.61
CA PHE A 121 9.43 5.62 4.25
C PHE A 121 10.95 5.39 4.34
N PHE A 122 11.70 5.84 3.34
CA PHE A 122 13.16 5.74 3.30
C PHE A 122 13.87 6.94 3.94
N ALA A 123 13.13 7.90 4.51
CA ALA A 123 13.74 9.06 5.15
C ALA A 123 14.54 8.65 6.40
N PRO A 124 15.76 9.16 6.59
CA PRO A 124 16.57 8.88 7.78
C PRO A 124 15.99 9.55 9.03
N ILE A 125 15.13 10.56 8.87
CA ILE A 125 14.49 11.29 9.98
C ILE A 125 13.30 10.51 10.53
N ARG A 126 13.38 10.22 11.82
CA ARG A 126 12.33 9.55 12.58
C ARG A 126 10.95 10.21 12.49
N ARG A 127 10.87 11.54 12.64
CA ARG A 127 9.59 12.27 12.66
C ARG A 127 8.83 12.13 11.34
N LEU A 128 9.55 12.18 10.21
CA LEU A 128 8.98 11.95 8.88
C LEU A 128 8.44 10.53 8.71
N ARG A 129 9.18 9.50 9.19
CA ARG A 129 8.68 8.11 9.19
C ARG A 129 7.44 7.93 10.05
N LEU A 130 7.38 8.58 11.22
CA LEU A 130 6.19 8.56 12.09
C LEU A 130 4.99 9.24 11.43
N PHE A 131 5.20 10.41 10.82
CA PHE A 131 4.15 11.07 10.05
C PHE A 131 3.62 10.16 8.93
N ALA A 132 4.54 9.50 8.22
CA ALA A 132 4.18 8.54 7.18
C ALA A 132 3.38 7.36 7.74
N PHE A 133 3.83 6.76 8.86
CA PHE A 133 3.11 5.70 9.57
C PHE A 133 1.67 6.12 9.93
N TYR A 134 1.49 7.24 10.62
CA TYR A 134 0.16 7.69 11.04
C TYR A 134 -0.74 8.02 9.85
N SER A 135 -0.17 8.58 8.78
CA SER A 135 -0.92 8.86 7.54
C SER A 135 -1.41 7.56 6.88
N GLN A 136 -0.56 6.53 6.81
CA GLN A 136 -0.95 5.22 6.28
C GLN A 136 -2.02 4.55 7.15
N VAL A 137 -1.82 4.53 8.48
CA VAL A 137 -2.80 3.94 9.41
C VAL A 137 -4.13 4.67 9.35
N LEU A 138 -4.12 6.01 9.31
CA LEU A 138 -5.34 6.81 9.18
C LEU A 138 -6.11 6.45 7.91
N LEU A 139 -5.43 6.40 6.75
CA LEU A 139 -6.05 6.01 5.49
C LEU A 139 -6.67 4.61 5.59
N GLN A 140 -5.92 3.62 6.09
CA GLN A 140 -6.43 2.25 6.21
C GLN A 140 -7.61 2.13 7.17
N VAL A 141 -7.61 2.87 8.29
CA VAL A 141 -8.73 2.91 9.23
C VAL A 141 -9.97 3.52 8.58
N LEU A 142 -9.83 4.63 7.85
CA LEU A 142 -10.96 5.24 7.13
C LEU A 142 -11.53 4.30 6.07
N ILE A 143 -10.68 3.56 5.36
CA ILE A 143 -11.11 2.54 4.39
C ILE A 143 -11.84 1.39 5.11
N ILE A 144 -11.35 0.89 6.25
CA ILE A 144 -12.04 -0.15 7.05
C ILE A 144 -13.39 0.35 7.54
N LEU A 145 -13.45 1.60 8.01
CA LEU A 145 -14.68 2.19 8.54
C LEU A 145 -15.75 2.30 7.45
N THR A 146 -15.38 2.56 6.20
CA THR A 146 -16.31 2.80 5.09
C THR A 146 -16.59 1.57 4.22
N GLY A 147 -15.70 0.58 4.17
CA GLY A 147 -15.93 -0.62 3.37
C GLY A 147 -15.21 -1.86 3.90
N ASN A 148 -15.79 -3.03 3.68
CA ASN A 148 -15.17 -4.29 4.10
C ASN A 148 -14.25 -4.87 3.01
N TYR A 149 -12.96 -4.56 3.09
CA TYR A 149 -11.91 -5.13 2.21
C TYR A 149 -11.17 -6.32 2.82
N ASN A 150 -11.81 -7.04 3.74
CA ASN A 150 -11.24 -8.23 4.39
C ASN A 150 -9.92 -7.91 5.14
N PHE A 151 -8.97 -8.85 5.20
CA PHE A 151 -7.66 -8.69 5.84
C PHE A 151 -6.74 -7.69 5.15
N PHE A 152 -7.09 -7.17 3.96
CA PHE A 152 -6.17 -6.34 3.18
C PHE A 152 -5.71 -5.09 3.95
N ASN A 153 -6.65 -4.29 4.44
CA ASN A 153 -6.33 -3.07 5.18
C ASN A 153 -5.59 -3.38 6.49
N MET A 154 -5.99 -4.45 7.19
CA MET A 154 -5.31 -4.91 8.41
C MET A 154 -3.87 -5.33 8.12
N LEU A 155 -3.65 -6.05 7.02
CA LEU A 155 -2.33 -6.46 6.57
C LEU A 155 -1.48 -5.24 6.22
N THR A 156 -2.03 -4.25 5.51
CA THR A 156 -1.31 -3.00 5.23
C THR A 156 -0.95 -2.23 6.51
N ILE A 157 -1.85 -2.21 7.52
CA ILE A 157 -1.54 -1.64 8.83
C ILE A 157 -0.37 -2.40 9.47
N VAL A 158 -0.38 -3.74 9.46
CA VAL A 158 0.72 -4.57 9.99
C VAL A 158 2.03 -4.27 9.26
N LEU A 159 2.00 -4.13 7.93
CA LEU A 159 3.18 -3.75 7.14
C LEU A 159 3.67 -2.34 7.52
N ALA A 160 2.78 -1.40 7.86
CA ALA A 160 3.14 -0.05 8.29
C ALA A 160 3.97 -0.04 9.58
N PHE A 161 3.86 -1.04 10.47
CA PHE A 161 4.71 -1.12 11.66
C PHE A 161 6.22 -1.21 11.33
N SER A 162 6.60 -1.60 10.11
CA SER A 162 8.00 -1.54 9.62
C SER A 162 8.59 -0.12 9.58
N LEU A 163 7.76 0.92 9.70
CA LEU A 163 8.17 2.32 9.78
C LEU A 163 8.45 2.78 11.22
N LEU A 164 8.02 2.02 12.22
CA LEU A 164 8.20 2.37 13.63
C LEU A 164 9.60 1.98 14.13
N ASP A 165 10.20 2.89 14.90
CA ASP A 165 11.47 2.63 15.57
C ASP A 165 11.26 1.92 16.92
N GLU A 166 12.28 1.20 17.38
CA GLU A 166 12.33 0.56 18.70
C GLU A 166 11.94 1.49 19.86
N GLU A 167 12.37 2.76 19.84
CA GLU A 167 12.04 3.68 20.92
C GLU A 167 10.57 4.13 20.89
N HIS A 168 9.88 4.02 19.76
CA HIS A 168 8.44 4.32 19.70
C HIS A 168 7.65 3.16 20.29
N VAL A 169 7.96 1.95 19.81
CA VAL A 169 7.35 0.72 20.28
C VAL A 169 7.63 0.52 21.77
N GLY A 170 8.87 0.78 22.20
CA GLY A 170 9.27 0.76 23.61
C GLY A 170 8.44 1.70 24.49
N ARG A 171 8.16 2.93 24.01
CA ARG A 171 7.29 3.88 24.74
C ARG A 171 5.85 3.40 24.86
N TRP A 172 5.27 2.83 23.79
CA TRP A 172 3.93 2.22 23.87
C TRP A 172 3.88 1.05 24.84
N LEU A 173 4.97 0.27 24.93
CA LEU A 173 5.12 -0.84 25.87
C LEU A 173 5.58 -0.40 27.28
N GLY A 174 5.59 0.91 27.59
CA GLY A 174 5.98 1.43 28.90
C GLY A 174 7.47 1.30 29.24
N ARG A 175 8.34 0.98 28.28
CA ARG A 175 9.79 0.89 28.49
C ARG A 175 10.42 2.29 28.53
N GLY A 176 11.22 2.54 29.56
CA GLY A 176 11.91 3.82 29.78
C GLY A 176 12.87 4.21 28.65
N ARG A 177 13.11 5.52 28.52
CA ARG A 177 13.93 6.13 27.45
C ARG A 177 15.38 5.65 27.55
N ARG A 178 15.88 4.88 26.57
CA ARG A 178 17.33 4.64 26.44
C ARG A 178 18.00 5.92 25.97
N ARG A 179 18.96 6.42 26.75
CA ARG A 179 19.76 7.61 26.40
C ARG A 179 20.78 7.18 25.33
N GLN A 180 20.53 7.53 24.06
CA GLN A 180 21.53 7.36 23.00
C GLN A 180 22.60 8.44 23.13
N THR A 181 23.85 8.02 23.29
CA THR A 181 25.05 8.88 23.27
C THR A 181 25.40 9.21 21.81
N SER A 182 25.05 10.40 21.33
CA SER A 182 25.45 10.89 20.00
C SER A 182 26.68 11.81 20.13
N THR A 183 27.61 11.69 19.18
CA THR A 183 28.88 12.43 19.09
C THR A 183 28.75 13.88 18.61
N TRP A 184 27.58 14.28 18.12
CA TRP A 184 27.30 15.64 17.65
C TRP A 184 26.70 16.51 18.77
N PRO A 185 26.97 17.83 18.80
CA PRO A 185 26.29 18.72 19.72
C PRO A 185 24.77 18.59 19.48
N PRO A 186 23.98 18.28 20.53
CA PRO A 186 22.57 17.91 20.40
C PRO A 186 21.72 19.02 19.77
N SER A 187 22.15 20.28 19.90
CA SER A 187 21.49 21.45 19.32
C SER A 187 21.52 21.48 17.79
N LEU A 188 22.68 21.27 17.17
CA LEU A 188 22.84 21.38 15.71
C LEU A 188 22.08 20.28 14.98
N ARG A 189 22.20 19.02 15.44
CA ARG A 189 21.49 17.88 14.84
C ARG A 189 19.97 18.04 14.99
N SER A 190 19.51 18.51 16.16
CA SER A 190 18.08 18.77 16.39
C SER A 190 17.57 19.92 15.52
N PHE A 191 18.34 20.98 15.38
CA PHE A 191 18.01 22.13 14.52
C PHE A 191 17.91 21.71 13.05
N LEU A 192 18.94 21.05 12.51
CA LEU A 192 18.95 20.57 11.13
C LEU A 192 17.82 19.57 10.86
N SER A 193 17.54 18.66 11.80
CA SER A 193 16.41 17.73 11.67
C SER A 193 15.06 18.44 11.66
N THR A 194 14.90 19.50 12.46
CA THR A 194 13.64 20.26 12.51
C THR A 194 13.49 21.13 11.27
N LEU A 195 14.57 21.71 10.78
CA LEU A 195 14.57 22.46 9.51
C LEU A 195 14.20 21.54 8.34
N LEU A 196 14.81 20.37 8.23
CA LEU A 196 14.51 19.42 7.16
C LEU A 196 13.07 18.89 7.25
N GLU A 197 12.55 18.69 8.46
CA GLU A 197 11.14 18.35 8.70
C GLU A 197 10.19 19.44 8.20
N LEU A 198 10.38 20.68 8.65
CA LEU A 198 9.56 21.82 8.22
C LEU A 198 9.63 22.04 6.72
N THR A 199 10.84 21.96 6.13
CA THR A 199 11.02 22.07 4.67
C THR A 199 10.27 20.96 3.95
N THR A 200 10.31 19.72 4.44
CA THR A 200 9.59 18.61 3.82
C THR A 200 8.08 18.81 3.87
N TYR A 201 7.53 19.25 5.02
CA TYR A 201 6.10 19.54 5.13
C TYR A 201 5.66 20.72 4.26
N SER A 202 6.46 21.80 4.23
CA SER A 202 6.19 22.95 3.37
C SER A 202 6.24 22.57 1.89
N LEU A 203 7.21 21.75 1.46
CA LEU A 203 7.30 21.25 0.08
C LEU A 203 6.11 20.35 -0.25
N LEU A 204 5.72 19.43 0.64
CA LEU A 204 4.55 18.58 0.43
C LEU A 204 3.28 19.41 0.29
N LEU A 205 3.07 20.39 1.16
CA LEU A 205 1.91 21.29 1.09
C LEU A 205 1.93 22.12 -0.20
N TYR A 206 3.06 22.74 -0.52
CA TYR A 206 3.24 23.58 -1.71
C TYR A 206 2.97 22.80 -3.00
N TRP A 207 3.61 21.64 -3.16
CA TRP A 207 3.40 20.81 -4.35
C TRP A 207 1.99 20.23 -4.41
N SER A 208 1.37 19.88 -3.27
CA SER A 208 -0.03 19.45 -3.26
C SER A 208 -0.96 20.57 -3.70
N ALA A 209 -0.75 21.79 -3.20
CA ALA A 209 -1.53 22.96 -3.60
C ALA A 209 -1.36 23.29 -5.09
N GLN A 210 -0.11 23.21 -5.59
CA GLN A 210 0.20 23.47 -6.99
C GLN A 210 -0.35 22.38 -7.92
N SER A 211 -0.15 21.10 -7.61
CA SER A 211 -0.58 19.97 -8.45
C SER A 211 -2.10 19.80 -8.52
N PHE A 212 -2.82 20.20 -7.47
CA PHE A 212 -4.27 20.07 -7.37
C PHE A 212 -5.02 21.41 -7.36
N GLY A 213 -4.34 22.50 -7.74
CA GLY A 213 -4.94 23.82 -7.94
C GLY A 213 -5.88 24.22 -6.79
N LEU A 214 -5.38 24.11 -5.55
CA LEU A 214 -6.19 24.36 -4.36
C LEU A 214 -6.48 25.86 -4.23
N GLU A 215 -7.70 26.27 -4.56
CA GLU A 215 -8.14 27.65 -4.55
C GLU A 215 -9.28 27.82 -3.52
N ILE A 216 -9.17 28.83 -2.66
CA ILE A 216 -10.25 29.19 -1.72
C ILE A 216 -11.17 30.17 -2.43
N ASN A 217 -12.37 29.73 -2.78
CA ASN A 217 -13.40 30.61 -3.30
C ASN A 217 -14.03 31.37 -2.12
N TRP A 218 -13.57 32.60 -1.91
CA TRP A 218 -13.99 33.46 -0.79
C TRP A 218 -15.48 33.82 -0.81
N GLU A 219 -16.11 33.88 -1.99
CA GLU A 219 -17.54 34.19 -2.12
C GLU A 219 -18.41 33.04 -1.59
N LYS A 220 -18.04 31.81 -1.92
CA LYS A 220 -18.77 30.60 -1.48
C LYS A 220 -18.25 30.04 -0.16
N LYS A 221 -17.10 30.52 0.33
CA LYS A 221 -16.32 29.91 1.42
C LYS A 221 -16.04 28.42 1.20
N LEU A 222 -15.90 28.01 -0.06
CA LEU A 222 -15.65 26.64 -0.47
C LEU A 222 -14.23 26.49 -1.01
N LEU A 223 -13.63 25.35 -0.73
CA LEU A 223 -12.35 24.96 -1.31
C LEU A 223 -12.61 24.28 -2.65
N ASP A 224 -12.12 24.88 -3.74
CA ASP A 224 -12.13 24.24 -5.05
C ASP A 224 -10.77 23.60 -5.32
N SER A 225 -10.80 22.48 -6.04
CA SER A 225 -9.61 21.70 -6.36
C SER A 225 -9.79 21.09 -7.73
N LYS A 226 -8.74 21.16 -8.54
CA LYS A 226 -8.69 20.66 -9.92
C LYS A 226 -7.28 20.14 -10.19
N VAL A 227 -7.15 19.04 -10.92
CA VAL A 227 -5.82 18.57 -11.32
C VAL A 227 -5.20 19.63 -12.26
N ALA A 228 -4.05 20.17 -11.86
CA ALA A 228 -3.40 21.29 -12.52
C ALA A 228 -2.25 20.85 -13.46
N PHE A 229 -2.15 19.56 -13.74
CA PHE A 229 -1.18 18.97 -14.66
C PHE A 229 -1.89 18.09 -15.68
N THR A 230 -1.23 17.85 -16.81
CA THR A 230 -1.73 17.02 -17.90
C THR A 230 -1.29 15.56 -17.75
N TYR A 231 -1.97 14.65 -18.44
CA TYR A 231 -1.54 13.24 -18.50
C TYR A 231 -0.11 13.09 -19.03
N HIS A 232 0.28 13.89 -20.03
CA HIS A 232 1.62 13.84 -20.61
C HIS A 232 2.69 14.26 -19.59
N GLU A 233 2.48 15.38 -18.90
CA GLU A 233 3.39 15.83 -17.84
C GLU A 233 3.52 14.80 -16.73
N PHE A 234 2.41 14.19 -16.29
CA PHE A 234 2.42 13.12 -15.30
C PHE A 234 3.19 11.89 -15.78
N SER A 235 2.99 11.47 -17.03
CA SER A 235 3.68 10.31 -17.61
C SER A 235 5.19 10.55 -17.70
N THR A 236 5.61 11.75 -18.14
CA THR A 236 7.03 12.13 -18.20
C THR A 236 7.65 12.25 -16.81
N TRP A 237 6.90 12.80 -15.84
CA TRP A 237 7.32 12.83 -14.44
C TRP A 237 7.51 11.41 -13.90
N LEU A 238 6.56 10.51 -14.14
CA LEU A 238 6.62 9.13 -13.67
C LEU A 238 7.81 8.37 -14.28
N GLN A 239 8.07 8.54 -15.57
CA GLN A 239 9.26 8.01 -16.25
C GLN A 239 10.56 8.55 -15.63
N SER A 240 10.62 9.85 -15.32
CA SER A 240 11.82 10.46 -14.75
C SER A 240 12.06 10.04 -13.30
N VAL A 241 11.03 9.73 -12.53
CA VAL A 241 11.12 9.41 -11.09
C VAL A 241 11.28 7.91 -10.81
N THR A 242 10.76 7.02 -11.66
CA THR A 242 10.72 5.57 -11.39
C THR A 242 12.11 4.96 -11.11
N LEU A 243 13.11 5.22 -11.96
CA LEU A 243 14.47 4.69 -11.75
C LEU A 243 15.21 5.37 -10.59
N PRO A 244 15.15 6.70 -10.40
CA PRO A 244 15.64 7.34 -9.18
C PRO A 244 15.04 6.78 -7.89
N LEU A 245 13.76 6.40 -7.86
CA LEU A 245 13.17 5.74 -6.69
C LEU A 245 13.79 4.37 -6.41
N VAL A 246 14.06 3.58 -7.46
CA VAL A 246 14.82 2.33 -7.32
C VAL A 246 16.22 2.62 -6.78
N GLY A 247 16.89 3.67 -7.26
CA GLY A 247 18.19 4.12 -6.75
C GLY A 247 18.14 4.52 -5.28
N LEU A 248 17.15 5.31 -4.87
CA LEU A 248 16.91 5.71 -3.49
C LEU A 248 16.70 4.49 -2.58
N ALA A 249 15.87 3.54 -3.01
CA ALA A 249 15.63 2.30 -2.30
C ALA A 249 16.92 1.46 -2.18
N PHE A 250 17.68 1.34 -3.27
CA PHE A 250 18.97 0.64 -3.25
C PHE A 250 19.98 1.27 -2.28
N LEU A 251 20.11 2.61 -2.28
CA LEU A 251 20.98 3.32 -1.34
C LEU A 251 20.52 3.14 0.11
N SER A 252 19.21 3.17 0.36
CA SER A 252 18.63 2.89 1.68
C SER A 252 18.93 1.47 2.15
N LEU A 253 18.76 0.47 1.27
CA LEU A 253 19.09 -0.93 1.58
C LEU A 253 20.58 -1.11 1.85
N ALA A 254 21.45 -0.53 1.02
CA ALA A 254 22.89 -0.60 1.21
C ALA A 254 23.30 -0.01 2.57
N GLY A 255 22.69 1.10 2.99
CA GLY A 255 22.88 1.67 4.32
C GLY A 255 22.50 0.71 5.46
N GLU A 256 21.35 0.05 5.37
CA GLU A 256 20.91 -0.93 6.38
C GLU A 256 21.82 -2.17 6.42
N VAL A 257 22.27 -2.64 5.25
CA VAL A 257 23.19 -3.79 5.14
C VAL A 257 24.54 -3.47 5.80
N LEU A 258 25.10 -2.28 5.55
CA LEU A 258 26.35 -1.82 6.16
C LEU A 258 26.21 -1.61 7.67
N LEU A 259 25.09 -1.04 8.13
CA LEU A 259 24.80 -0.86 9.55
C LEU A 259 24.66 -2.21 10.27
N ALA A 260 23.97 -3.17 9.65
CA ALA A 260 23.83 -4.52 10.17
C ALA A 260 25.18 -5.26 10.23
N LEU A 261 26.03 -5.10 9.21
CA LEU A 261 27.40 -5.63 9.21
C LEU A 261 28.22 -5.04 10.36
N TYR A 262 28.18 -3.71 10.53
CA TYR A 262 28.86 -3.05 11.63
C TYR A 262 28.44 -3.61 12.99
N ARG A 263 27.12 -3.78 13.21
CA ARG A 263 26.58 -4.38 14.44
C ARG A 263 27.08 -5.81 14.66
N CYS A 264 27.18 -6.62 13.61
CA CYS A 264 27.73 -7.98 13.69
C CYS A 264 29.21 -7.96 14.12
N LEU A 265 29.99 -7.02 13.58
CA LEU A 265 31.43 -6.90 13.85
C LEU A 265 31.73 -6.44 15.27
N CYS A 266 30.80 -5.71 15.92
CA CYS A 266 30.90 -5.21 17.29
C CYS A 266 30.53 -6.25 18.38
N ILE A 267 30.07 -7.44 18.01
CA ILE A 267 29.73 -8.49 18.98
C ILE A 267 31.00 -9.03 19.63
N ARG A 268 30.94 -9.24 20.95
CA ARG A 268 32.04 -9.83 21.73
C ARG A 268 32.10 -11.35 21.53
N GLY A 269 33.30 -11.87 21.29
CA GLY A 269 33.56 -13.31 21.13
C GLY A 269 33.61 -13.74 19.65
N CYS A 270 34.64 -14.52 19.29
CA CYS A 270 34.91 -14.94 17.91
C CYS A 270 33.78 -15.79 17.33
N PHE A 271 33.30 -16.79 18.09
CA PHE A 271 32.22 -17.68 17.65
C PHE A 271 30.91 -16.93 17.37
N TRP A 272 30.49 -16.05 18.28
CA TRP A 272 29.26 -15.26 18.14
C TRP A 272 29.36 -14.25 17.00
N LYS A 273 30.54 -13.66 16.80
CA LYS A 273 30.81 -12.79 15.66
C LYS A 273 30.69 -13.55 14.34
N LEU A 274 31.34 -14.72 14.22
CA LEU A 274 31.26 -15.56 13.02
C LEU A 274 29.81 -15.99 12.73
N TRP A 275 29.09 -16.45 13.75
CA TRP A 275 27.69 -16.87 13.62
C TRP A 275 26.78 -15.71 13.19
N ALA A 276 26.92 -14.53 13.81
CA ALA A 276 26.17 -13.35 13.43
C ALA A 276 26.48 -12.90 12.00
N THR A 277 27.75 -12.93 11.58
CA THR A 277 28.12 -12.60 10.20
C THR A 277 27.58 -13.61 9.19
N LEU A 278 27.53 -14.90 9.53
CA LEU A 278 26.93 -15.92 8.66
C LEU A 278 25.43 -15.68 8.49
N GLN A 279 24.71 -15.43 9.60
CA GLN A 279 23.29 -15.08 9.55
C GLN A 279 23.06 -13.81 8.72
N TRP A 280 23.83 -12.77 8.98
CA TRP A 280 23.77 -11.53 8.20
C TRP A 280 23.98 -11.78 6.71
N ALA A 281 24.97 -12.59 6.32
CA ALA A 281 25.23 -12.90 4.92
C ALA A 281 24.02 -13.59 4.27
N ILE A 282 23.47 -14.63 4.90
CA ILE A 282 22.30 -15.37 4.38
C ILE A 282 21.10 -14.43 4.20
N PHE A 283 20.72 -13.68 5.23
CA PHE A 283 19.55 -12.80 5.18
C PHE A 283 19.76 -11.61 4.25
N THR A 284 20.98 -11.10 4.13
CA THR A 284 21.33 -10.04 3.17
C THR A 284 21.23 -10.55 1.75
N THR A 285 21.76 -11.73 1.44
CA THR A 285 21.63 -12.34 0.10
C THR A 285 20.18 -12.58 -0.27
N ALA A 286 19.38 -13.15 0.64
CA ALA A 286 17.95 -13.33 0.44
C ALA A 286 17.23 -12.00 0.20
N THR A 287 17.58 -10.96 0.98
CA THR A 287 17.00 -9.62 0.86
C THR A 287 17.34 -8.95 -0.46
N VAL A 288 18.61 -8.97 -0.87
CA VAL A 288 19.06 -8.39 -2.14
C VAL A 288 18.41 -9.14 -3.32
N GLY A 289 18.30 -10.47 -3.25
CA GLY A 289 17.61 -11.27 -4.25
C GLY A 289 16.13 -10.91 -4.38
N MET A 290 15.42 -10.82 -3.24
CA MET A 290 14.02 -10.41 -3.18
C MET A 290 13.81 -8.98 -3.73
N PHE A 291 14.67 -8.05 -3.33
CA PHE A 291 14.65 -6.69 -3.84
C PHE A 291 14.83 -6.68 -5.36
N ALA A 292 15.85 -7.38 -5.88
CA ALA A 292 16.13 -7.43 -7.32
C ALA A 292 14.94 -7.98 -8.12
N VAL A 293 14.41 -9.14 -7.74
CA VAL A 293 13.23 -9.75 -8.38
C VAL A 293 12.03 -8.80 -8.34
N SER A 294 11.85 -8.07 -7.24
CA SER A 294 10.71 -7.16 -7.08
C SER A 294 10.76 -5.90 -7.94
N LEU A 295 11.91 -5.57 -8.53
CA LEU A 295 12.03 -4.43 -9.45
C LEU A 295 11.22 -4.65 -10.73
N VAL A 296 11.05 -5.90 -11.16
CA VAL A 296 10.30 -6.22 -12.38
C VAL A 296 8.83 -5.81 -12.25
N PRO A 297 8.05 -6.31 -11.28
CA PRO A 297 6.66 -5.91 -11.14
C PRO A 297 6.49 -4.45 -10.69
N PHE A 298 7.47 -3.87 -9.99
CA PHE A 298 7.45 -2.44 -9.66
C PHE A 298 7.55 -1.56 -10.91
N THR A 299 8.42 -1.92 -11.85
CA THR A 299 8.60 -1.16 -13.08
C THR A 299 7.50 -1.39 -14.12
N TYR A 300 6.54 -2.31 -13.92
CA TYR A 300 5.36 -2.41 -14.81
C TYR A 300 4.49 -1.16 -14.82
N ILE A 301 4.67 -0.27 -13.84
CA ILE A 301 4.03 1.04 -13.80
C ILE A 301 4.47 1.92 -15.00
N ASP A 302 5.69 1.72 -15.51
CA ASP A 302 6.23 2.38 -16.69
C ASP A 302 7.01 1.42 -17.60
N HIS A 303 6.49 1.17 -18.80
CA HIS A 303 7.06 0.21 -19.74
C HIS A 303 8.51 0.53 -20.16
N GLU A 304 8.85 1.81 -20.31
CA GLU A 304 10.21 2.20 -20.70
C GLU A 304 11.23 1.89 -19.61
N SER A 305 10.89 2.17 -18.35
CA SER A 305 11.72 1.82 -17.20
C SER A 305 11.90 0.31 -17.07
N ASN A 306 10.86 -0.49 -17.33
CA ASN A 306 10.96 -1.94 -17.32
C ASN A 306 11.91 -2.48 -18.40
N ALA A 307 11.89 -1.87 -19.60
CA ALA A 307 12.78 -2.26 -20.70
C ALA A 307 14.27 -2.01 -20.38
N LYS A 308 14.55 -0.94 -19.61
CA LYS A 308 15.90 -0.56 -19.15
C LYS A 308 16.47 -1.47 -18.06
N LEU A 309 15.66 -2.35 -17.44
CA LEU A 309 16.15 -3.29 -16.43
C LEU A 309 17.13 -4.32 -17.01
N TRP A 310 18.16 -4.65 -16.23
CA TRP A 310 19.15 -5.66 -16.59
C TRP A 310 18.46 -7.01 -16.91
N PRO A 311 18.75 -7.66 -18.07
CA PRO A 311 18.09 -8.90 -18.47
C PRO A 311 18.20 -10.03 -17.42
N GLY A 312 19.29 -10.09 -16.66
CA GLY A 312 19.45 -11.08 -15.58
C GLY A 312 18.36 -10.97 -14.51
N ILE A 313 17.94 -9.74 -14.16
CA ILE A 313 16.85 -9.51 -13.19
C ILE A 313 15.51 -10.04 -13.71
N ARG A 314 15.25 -9.83 -15.01
CA ARG A 314 14.05 -10.36 -15.67
C ARG A 314 14.04 -11.89 -15.72
N GLN A 315 15.20 -12.51 -15.94
CA GLN A 315 15.34 -13.96 -15.92
C GLN A 315 15.11 -14.53 -14.51
N MET A 316 15.68 -13.90 -13.48
CA MET A 316 15.43 -14.28 -12.08
C MET A 316 13.95 -14.17 -11.72
N PHE A 317 13.28 -13.09 -12.13
CA PHE A 317 11.83 -12.95 -11.91
C PHE A 317 11.02 -14.05 -12.58
N ARG A 318 11.28 -14.36 -13.85
CA ARG A 318 10.59 -15.46 -14.56
C ARG A 318 10.76 -16.82 -13.88
N ALA A 319 11.91 -17.07 -13.24
CA ALA A 319 12.15 -18.32 -12.52
C ALA A 319 11.29 -18.45 -11.25
N VAL A 320 10.92 -17.33 -10.62
CA VAL A 320 10.14 -17.32 -9.36
C VAL A 320 8.68 -16.87 -9.52
N GLU A 321 8.29 -16.41 -10.71
CA GLU A 321 6.95 -15.91 -11.03
C GLU A 321 5.86 -16.93 -10.68
N ARG A 322 6.09 -18.23 -10.92
CA ARG A 322 5.14 -19.31 -10.60
C ARG A 322 4.83 -19.41 -9.10
N PHE A 323 5.73 -18.94 -8.23
CA PHE A 323 5.54 -18.98 -6.79
C PHE A 323 4.87 -17.71 -6.23
N GLN A 324 4.61 -16.70 -7.07
CA GLN A 324 3.96 -15.44 -6.69
C GLN A 324 4.63 -14.75 -5.49
N VAL A 325 5.95 -14.91 -5.38
CA VAL A 325 6.76 -14.37 -4.27
C VAL A 325 6.89 -12.85 -4.35
N VAL A 326 6.74 -12.27 -5.56
CA VAL A 326 6.63 -10.83 -5.75
C VAL A 326 5.55 -10.52 -6.79
N ASN A 327 4.70 -9.54 -6.47
CA ASN A 327 3.54 -9.16 -7.28
C ASN A 327 3.53 -7.68 -7.68
N SER A 328 2.68 -7.37 -8.66
CA SER A 328 2.33 -5.99 -9.03
C SER A 328 1.05 -5.58 -8.31
N TYR A 329 0.95 -4.29 -7.95
CA TYR A 329 -0.16 -3.76 -7.16
C TYR A 329 -0.88 -2.67 -7.93
N GLY A 330 -2.22 -2.69 -7.90
CA GLY A 330 -3.04 -1.67 -8.55
C GLY A 330 -4.49 -1.74 -8.10
N LEU A 331 -4.85 -0.94 -7.09
CA LEU A 331 -6.18 -0.94 -6.48
C LEU A 331 -7.04 0.18 -7.06
N PHE A 332 -8.30 -0.14 -7.36
CA PHE A 332 -9.31 0.81 -7.85
C PHE A 332 -8.82 1.65 -9.03
N ARG A 333 -8.12 1.01 -9.98
CA ARG A 333 -7.54 1.67 -11.15
C ARG A 333 -8.59 2.51 -11.89
N ARG A 334 -9.78 1.98 -12.10
CA ARG A 334 -10.95 2.73 -12.59
C ARG A 334 -12.05 2.67 -11.54
N MET A 335 -12.76 3.79 -11.39
CA MET A 335 -13.92 3.85 -10.52
C MET A 335 -15.05 3.04 -11.14
N THR A 336 -15.64 2.15 -10.35
CA THR A 336 -16.77 1.30 -10.75
C THR A 336 -18.10 2.04 -10.56
N GLY A 337 -19.09 1.67 -11.37
CA GLY A 337 -20.47 2.17 -11.29
C GLY A 337 -20.69 3.66 -11.56
N VAL A 338 -19.82 4.27 -12.37
CA VAL A 338 -20.07 5.60 -12.96
C VAL A 338 -21.29 5.47 -13.90
N GLY A 339 -22.44 5.98 -13.49
CA GLY A 339 -23.72 5.82 -14.21
C GLY A 339 -24.63 4.72 -13.64
N GLY A 340 -24.29 4.16 -12.47
CA GLY A 340 -25.07 3.13 -11.80
C GLY A 340 -24.21 1.92 -11.46
N ARG A 341 -24.44 1.33 -10.28
CA ARG A 341 -23.75 0.13 -9.82
C ARG A 341 -24.33 -1.09 -10.55
N PRO A 342 -23.58 -1.77 -11.43
CA PRO A 342 -24.08 -2.96 -12.09
C PRO A 342 -24.22 -4.08 -11.07
N GLU A 343 -25.29 -4.86 -11.18
CA GLU A 343 -25.58 -5.92 -10.24
C GLU A 343 -26.10 -7.18 -10.93
N VAL A 344 -25.66 -8.34 -10.43
CA VAL A 344 -26.19 -9.64 -10.85
C VAL A 344 -27.34 -10.00 -9.93
N VAL A 345 -28.52 -10.13 -10.53
CA VAL A 345 -29.73 -10.63 -9.88
C VAL A 345 -29.84 -12.12 -10.17
N LEU A 346 -29.92 -12.92 -9.11
CA LEU A 346 -30.17 -14.35 -9.20
C LEU A 346 -31.64 -14.61 -8.91
N GLU A 347 -32.31 -15.32 -9.80
CA GLU A 347 -33.70 -15.72 -9.59
C GLU A 347 -33.82 -17.24 -9.57
N GLY A 348 -34.62 -17.77 -8.65
CA GLY A 348 -34.95 -19.19 -8.54
C GLY A 348 -36.45 -19.42 -8.73
N SER A 349 -36.80 -20.55 -9.35
CA SER A 349 -38.18 -20.97 -9.56
C SER A 349 -38.33 -22.48 -9.32
N TYR A 350 -39.35 -22.87 -8.54
CA TYR A 350 -39.70 -24.28 -8.32
C TYR A 350 -40.70 -24.80 -9.36
N ASP A 351 -41.51 -23.93 -9.95
CA ASP A 351 -42.59 -24.25 -10.90
C ASP A 351 -42.26 -23.87 -12.37
N LYS A 352 -41.12 -23.21 -12.59
CA LYS A 352 -40.68 -22.59 -13.86
C LYS A 352 -41.59 -21.48 -14.38
N GLN A 353 -42.49 -20.95 -13.54
CA GLN A 353 -43.44 -19.88 -13.87
C GLN A 353 -43.25 -18.66 -12.98
N SER A 354 -43.12 -18.88 -11.67
CA SER A 354 -42.84 -17.83 -10.69
C SER A 354 -41.35 -17.82 -10.36
N TRP A 355 -40.70 -16.68 -10.62
CA TRP A 355 -39.29 -16.45 -10.33
C TRP A 355 -39.18 -15.55 -9.12
N THR A 356 -38.30 -15.93 -8.18
CA THR A 356 -38.06 -15.19 -6.95
C THR A 356 -36.59 -14.83 -6.85
N GLU A 357 -36.30 -13.56 -6.57
CA GLU A 357 -34.93 -13.09 -6.36
C GLU A 357 -34.32 -13.75 -5.11
N ILE A 358 -33.11 -14.26 -5.27
CA ILE A 358 -32.29 -14.81 -4.21
C ILE A 358 -31.37 -13.70 -3.72
N GLU A 359 -31.75 -13.05 -2.62
CA GLU A 359 -30.95 -11.99 -2.02
C GLU A 359 -29.62 -12.52 -1.44
N PHE A 360 -28.55 -11.73 -1.61
CA PHE A 360 -27.28 -11.99 -0.95
C PHE A 360 -27.29 -11.51 0.50
N MET A 361 -26.60 -12.24 1.38
CA MET A 361 -26.63 -11.96 2.82
C MET A 361 -25.98 -10.64 3.23
N TYR A 362 -24.93 -10.20 2.52
CA TYR A 362 -24.13 -9.04 2.93
C TYR A 362 -23.94 -8.00 1.84
N LYS A 363 -23.94 -8.42 0.58
CA LYS A 363 -23.90 -7.53 -0.57
C LYS A 363 -25.19 -6.72 -0.65
N PRO A 364 -25.12 -5.39 -0.88
CA PRO A 364 -26.31 -4.57 -1.10
C PRO A 364 -27.12 -5.10 -2.28
N GLY A 365 -28.42 -5.27 -2.05
CA GLY A 365 -29.45 -5.60 -3.05
C GLY A 365 -30.76 -4.91 -2.68
N ASN A 366 -31.25 -5.16 -1.47
CA ASN A 366 -32.41 -4.46 -0.92
C ASN A 366 -32.07 -3.01 -0.52
N VAL A 367 -32.61 -2.04 -1.27
CA VAL A 367 -32.39 -0.60 -1.04
C VAL A 367 -33.07 -0.04 0.21
N SER A 368 -33.96 -0.82 0.85
CA SER A 368 -34.67 -0.40 2.06
C SER A 368 -33.92 -0.73 3.34
N VAL A 369 -32.77 -1.41 3.24
CA VAL A 369 -32.01 -1.92 4.39
C VAL A 369 -30.66 -1.22 4.48
N ALA A 370 -30.24 -0.89 5.70
CA ALA A 370 -28.92 -0.31 5.95
C ALA A 370 -27.81 -1.34 5.68
N PRO A 371 -26.63 -0.94 5.15
CA PRO A 371 -25.53 -1.87 4.92
C PRO A 371 -25.06 -2.55 6.21
N ALA A 372 -24.67 -3.83 6.13
CA ALA A 372 -24.25 -4.59 7.30
C ALA A 372 -22.82 -4.24 7.76
N VAL A 373 -22.54 -4.42 9.06
CA VAL A 373 -21.17 -4.43 9.59
C VAL A 373 -20.67 -5.87 9.58
N VAL A 374 -19.80 -6.17 8.61
CA VAL A 374 -19.36 -7.56 8.34
C VAL A 374 -17.93 -7.83 8.81
N ALA A 375 -17.12 -6.79 9.00
CA ALA A 375 -15.73 -6.95 9.43
C ALA A 375 -15.66 -7.69 10.79
N PRO A 376 -14.75 -8.69 10.96
CA PRO A 376 -13.66 -9.09 10.07
C PRO A 376 -14.01 -10.23 9.09
N HIS A 377 -15.28 -10.66 9.01
CA HIS A 377 -15.68 -11.73 8.12
C HIS A 377 -15.54 -11.35 6.64
N GLN A 378 -15.21 -12.33 5.79
CA GLN A 378 -15.06 -12.18 4.34
C GLN A 378 -16.12 -13.01 3.61
N PRO A 379 -17.23 -12.40 3.17
CA PRO A 379 -18.20 -13.06 2.30
C PRO A 379 -17.60 -13.21 0.90
N ARG A 380 -16.98 -14.37 0.63
CA ARG A 380 -16.26 -14.61 -0.63
C ARG A 380 -17.19 -14.64 -1.84
N LEU A 381 -18.37 -15.24 -1.68
CA LEU A 381 -19.37 -15.32 -2.74
C LEU A 381 -19.85 -13.91 -3.13
N ASP A 382 -20.26 -13.08 -2.17
CA ASP A 382 -20.67 -11.69 -2.39
C ASP A 382 -19.61 -10.89 -3.15
N TRP A 383 -18.33 -11.04 -2.76
CA TRP A 383 -17.20 -10.42 -3.44
C TRP A 383 -17.02 -10.93 -4.87
N GLN A 384 -17.15 -12.24 -5.11
CA GLN A 384 -17.06 -12.82 -6.45
C GLN A 384 -18.22 -12.37 -7.34
N MET A 385 -19.44 -12.27 -6.80
CA MET A 385 -20.62 -11.80 -7.52
C MET A 385 -20.53 -10.33 -7.88
N TRP A 386 -19.98 -9.49 -7.00
CA TRP A 386 -19.70 -8.09 -7.32
C TRP A 386 -18.68 -7.96 -8.47
N PHE A 387 -17.63 -8.79 -8.50
CA PHE A 387 -16.71 -8.82 -9.65
C PHE A 387 -17.37 -9.35 -10.93
N ALA A 388 -18.20 -10.38 -10.81
CA ALA A 388 -18.94 -10.94 -11.95
C ALA A 388 -19.88 -9.90 -12.58
N ALA A 389 -20.46 -9.00 -11.79
CA ALA A 389 -21.30 -7.90 -12.27
C ALA A 389 -20.54 -6.83 -13.06
N LEU A 390 -19.23 -6.67 -12.81
CA LEU A 390 -18.40 -5.62 -13.42
C LEU A 390 -17.78 -6.03 -14.75
N ASP A 391 -17.77 -7.33 -15.07
CA ASP A 391 -17.08 -7.89 -16.22
C ASP A 391 -18.05 -8.62 -17.16
N GLN A 392 -17.59 -8.98 -18.35
CA GLN A 392 -18.37 -9.80 -19.27
C GLN A 392 -18.56 -11.20 -18.69
N HIS A 393 -19.73 -11.79 -18.95
CA HIS A 393 -20.11 -13.13 -18.50
C HIS A 393 -19.05 -14.21 -18.83
N THR A 394 -18.34 -14.07 -19.96
CA THR A 394 -17.26 -14.98 -20.38
C THR A 394 -16.07 -15.04 -19.41
N ASN A 395 -15.85 -14.00 -18.61
CA ASN A 395 -14.73 -13.93 -17.66
C ASN A 395 -15.04 -14.58 -16.31
N SER A 396 -16.30 -14.99 -16.09
CA SER A 396 -16.74 -15.75 -14.92
C SER A 396 -17.34 -17.11 -15.32
N PRO A 397 -16.54 -18.01 -15.95
CA PRO A 397 -17.07 -19.28 -16.45
C PRO A 397 -17.60 -20.18 -15.34
N TRP A 398 -17.08 -20.06 -14.12
CA TRP A 398 -17.57 -20.75 -12.92
C TRP A 398 -19.02 -20.38 -12.56
N PHE A 399 -19.49 -19.22 -13.00
CA PHE A 399 -20.84 -18.72 -12.73
C PHE A 399 -21.79 -19.00 -13.90
N THR A 400 -21.33 -18.89 -15.15
CA THR A 400 -22.18 -19.11 -16.34
C THR A 400 -22.40 -20.58 -16.70
N SER A 401 -21.67 -21.50 -16.08
CA SER A 401 -21.82 -22.94 -16.29
C SER A 401 -22.88 -23.60 -15.39
N PHE A 402 -23.60 -22.78 -14.62
CA PHE A 402 -24.70 -23.20 -13.74
C PHE A 402 -26.01 -23.45 -14.48
#